data_AF-A0AAD6P5T0-F1
#
_entry.id   AF-A0AAD6P5T0-F1
#
_cell.length_a   1.000
_cell.length_b   1.000
_cell.length_c   1.000
_cell.angle_alpha   90.00
_cell.angle_beta   90.00
_cell.angle_gamma   90.00
#
_symmetry.space_group_name_H-M   'P 1'
#
loop_
_entity.id
_entity.type
_entity.pdbx_description
1 polymer ?
#
loop_
_entity_poly.entity_id
_entity_poly.type
_entity_poly.pdbx_seq_one_letter_code
_entity_poly.pdbx_strand_id
1 'polypeptide(L)'
;MLEEGQDLGQGTKTRDSSELNTVSVSFDVKTLYIPPLTSETTTFLGLPLPPFLKIDIVPELFQGTIDQYSGKVDLEFMAKFWFSVGTIYRAPPLLVKTVLTSEESIGNNTKWSG
;
A
#
# COMPACT_ATOMS: atom_id res chain seq x y z
N MET A 1 -9.02 21.34 1.97
CA MET A 1 -7.73 21.28 2.69
C MET A 1 -7.46 19.79 2.90
N LEU A 2 -6.73 19.18 1.96
CA LEU A 2 -6.39 17.75 2.01
C LEU A 2 -5.01 17.69 2.68
N GLU A 3 -4.90 17.01 3.81
CA GLU A 3 -3.62 16.82 4.49
C GLU A 3 -2.80 15.78 3.72
N GLU A 4 -1.64 16.22 3.23
CA GLU A 4 -0.66 15.36 2.58
C GLU A 4 -0.03 14.45 3.65
N GLY A 5 -0.40 13.16 3.64
CA GLY A 5 0.20 12.16 4.51
C GLY A 5 1.68 11.98 4.18
N GLN A 6 2.55 12.42 5.08
CA GLN A 6 4.00 12.17 4.98
C GLN A 6 4.30 10.74 5.42
N ASP A 7 4.40 9.81 4.47
CA ASP A 7 4.94 8.47 4.72
C ASP A 7 6.47 8.48 4.58
N LEU A 8 7.18 8.10 5.65
CA LEU A 8 8.64 8.05 5.73
C LEU A 8 9.11 6.61 5.49
N GLY A 9 9.12 6.18 4.23
CA GLY A 9 9.74 4.91 3.84
C GLY A 9 11.26 4.93 4.02
N GLN A 10 11.82 4.03 4.84
CA GLN A 10 13.27 3.87 4.97
C GLN A 10 13.78 2.79 4.01
N GLY A 11 14.31 3.20 2.85
CA GLY A 11 15.00 2.31 1.92
C GLY A 11 16.40 1.96 2.43
N THR A 12 16.64 0.70 2.80
CA THR A 12 17.98 0.24 3.15
C THR A 12 18.62 -0.42 1.93
N LYS A 13 19.66 0.19 1.35
CA LYS A 13 20.41 -0.39 0.24
C LYS A 13 21.31 -1.51 0.77
N THR A 14 20.81 -2.75 0.76
CA THR A 14 21.64 -3.92 1.04
C THR A 14 22.65 -4.07 -0.10
N ARG A 15 23.92 -3.69 0.14
CA ARG A 15 25.03 -3.94 -0.77
C ARG A 15 25.43 -5.42 -0.66
N ASP A 16 24.75 -6.30 -1.39
CA ASP A 16 25.34 -7.56 -1.83
C ASP A 16 24.48 -8.27 -2.88
N SER A 17 24.89 -8.15 -4.13
CA SER A 17 24.81 -9.14 -5.22
C SER A 17 25.00 -8.39 -6.54
N SER A 18 26.15 -8.62 -7.17
CA SER A 18 26.65 -7.92 -8.35
C SER A 18 25.90 -8.22 -9.66
N GLU A 19 24.63 -8.63 -9.63
CA GLU A 19 23.87 -8.97 -10.85
C GLU A 19 22.38 -8.56 -10.85
N LEU A 20 21.81 -8.03 -9.76
CA LEU A 20 20.41 -7.62 -9.73
C LEU A 20 20.31 -6.13 -9.45
N ASN A 21 19.80 -5.36 -10.43
CA ASN A 21 19.60 -3.92 -10.33
C ASN A 21 18.37 -3.58 -9.46
N THR A 22 18.23 -4.22 -8.30
CA THR A 22 17.04 -4.13 -7.44
C THR A 22 17.36 -3.43 -6.12
N VAL A 23 16.40 -2.68 -5.59
CA VAL A 23 16.46 -2.08 -4.24
C VAL A 23 15.37 -2.71 -3.39
N SER A 24 15.72 -3.15 -2.19
CA SER A 24 14.74 -3.57 -1.19
C SER A 24 14.19 -2.36 -0.43
N VAL A 25 12.87 -2.31 -0.26
CA VAL A 25 12.18 -1.27 0.51
C VAL A 25 11.30 -1.92 1.58
N SER A 26 11.18 -1.26 2.72
CA SER A 26 10.31 -1.67 3.83
C SER A 26 9.69 -0.43 4.45
N PHE A 27 8.38 -0.47 4.68
CA PHE A 27 7.60 0.64 5.21
C PHE A 27 7.20 0.34 6.65
N ASP A 28 7.26 1.35 7.53
CA ASP A 28 6.77 1.19 8.89
C ASP A 28 5.23 1.19 8.88
N VAL A 29 4.65 0.01 9.06
CA VAL A 29 3.19 -0.17 9.07
C VAL A 29 2.50 0.59 10.22
N LYS A 30 3.25 1.07 11.23
CA LYS A 30 2.69 1.92 12.30
C LYS A 30 2.43 3.35 11.84
N THR A 31 3.16 3.82 10.83
CA THR A 31 3.01 5.17 10.26
C THR A 31 2.25 5.17 8.94
N LEU A 32 2.06 3.98 8.33
CA LEU A 32 1.33 3.82 7.08
C LEU A 32 -0.17 4.10 7.28
N TYR A 33 -0.65 5.20 6.71
CA TYR A 33 -2.07 5.56 6.72
C TYR A 33 -2.80 4.92 5.53
N ILE A 34 -3.75 4.04 5.81
CA ILE A 34 -4.69 3.50 4.82
C ILE A 34 -6.09 3.93 5.23
N PRO A 35 -6.79 4.76 4.41
CA PRO A 35 -8.11 5.23 4.76
C PRO A 35 -9.11 4.05 4.76
N PRO A 36 -10.14 4.09 5.63
CA PRO A 36 -11.18 3.09 5.62
C PRO A 36 -11.96 3.12 4.30
N LEU A 37 -12.37 1.95 3.82
CA LEU A 37 -13.24 1.85 2.65
C LEU A 37 -14.70 1.96 3.08
N THR A 38 -15.45 2.83 2.42
CA THR A 38 -16.87 3.08 2.67
C THR A 38 -17.63 3.17 1.35
N SER A 39 -18.96 3.22 1.42
CA SER A 39 -19.79 3.47 0.23
C SER A 39 -19.47 4.78 -0.50
N GLU A 40 -18.82 5.75 0.16
CA GLU A 40 -18.39 7.02 -0.46
C GLU A 40 -17.07 6.88 -1.24
N THR A 41 -16.19 5.97 -0.80
CA THR A 41 -14.81 5.88 -1.29
C THR A 41 -14.54 4.65 -2.15
N THR A 42 -15.44 3.66 -2.20
CA THR A 42 -15.16 2.40 -2.89
C THR A 42 -16.41 1.75 -3.49
N THR A 43 -16.26 1.31 -4.74
CA THR A 43 -17.12 0.33 -5.37
C THR A 43 -16.49 -1.05 -5.27
N PHE A 44 -17.27 -2.06 -4.90
CA PHE A 44 -16.85 -3.45 -4.86
C PHE A 44 -17.56 -4.23 -5.98
N LEU A 45 -16.79 -4.86 -6.87
CA LEU A 45 -17.30 -5.61 -8.02
C LEU A 45 -18.21 -4.78 -8.97
N GLY A 46 -17.91 -3.50 -9.13
CA GLY A 46 -18.70 -2.59 -9.99
C GLY A 46 -20.00 -2.08 -9.35
N LEU A 47 -20.26 -2.41 -8.08
CA LEU A 47 -21.38 -1.89 -7.31
C LEU A 47 -20.86 -1.02 -6.15
N PRO A 48 -21.61 0.01 -5.72
CA PRO A 48 -21.28 0.70 -4.47
C PRO A 48 -21.27 -0.30 -3.32
N LEU A 49 -20.35 -0.13 -2.37
CA LEU A 49 -20.37 -0.94 -1.15
C LEU A 49 -21.76 -0.82 -0.48
N PRO A 50 -22.31 -1.93 0.06
CA PRO A 50 -23.57 -1.92 0.79
C PRO A 50 -23.64 -0.77 1.79
N PRO A 51 -24.78 -0.06 1.90
CA PRO A 51 -24.92 1.05 2.82
C PRO A 51 -24.47 0.69 4.24
N PHE A 52 -23.78 1.63 4.89
CA PHE A 52 -23.26 1.51 6.25
C PHE A 52 -22.15 0.47 6.45
N LEU A 53 -21.68 -0.19 5.39
CA LEU A 53 -20.50 -1.04 5.45
C LEU A 53 -19.24 -0.16 5.49
N LYS A 54 -18.41 -0.40 6.50
CA LYS A 54 -17.08 0.18 6.61
C LYS A 54 -16.05 -0.93 6.75
N ILE A 55 -14.95 -0.81 6.02
CA ILE A 55 -13.82 -1.72 6.05
C ILE A 55 -12.59 -0.95 6.55
N ASP A 56 -12.18 -1.19 7.79
CA ASP A 56 -10.91 -0.67 8.30
C ASP A 56 -9.77 -1.61 7.89
N ILE A 57 -8.73 -1.07 7.26
CA ILE A 57 -7.56 -1.84 6.80
C ILE A 57 -6.41 -1.58 7.76
N VAL A 58 -5.96 -2.63 8.48
CA VAL A 58 -4.83 -2.54 9.40
C VAL A 58 -3.64 -3.29 8.80
N PRO A 59 -2.60 -2.59 8.31
CA PRO A 59 -1.42 -3.24 7.72
C PRO A 59 -0.60 -3.99 8.77
N GLU A 60 -0.11 -5.16 8.38
CA GLU A 60 0.80 -6.00 9.17
C GLU A 60 2.18 -6.14 8.52
N LEU A 61 2.24 -6.07 7.18
CA LEU A 61 3.48 -6.10 6.41
C LEU A 61 3.33 -5.23 5.17
N PHE A 62 4.34 -4.39 4.89
CA PHE A 62 4.46 -3.70 3.63
C PHE A 62 5.94 -3.53 3.25
N GLN A 63 6.41 -4.35 2.31
CA GLN A 63 7.82 -4.39 1.91
C GLN A 63 7.97 -5.03 0.52
N GLY A 64 9.11 -4.86 -0.12
CA GLY A 64 9.38 -5.55 -1.38
C GLY A 64 10.58 -4.98 -2.11
N THR A 65 10.52 -5.00 -3.44
CA THR A 65 11.65 -4.62 -4.29
C THR A 65 11.25 -3.68 -5.42
N ILE A 66 12.20 -2.83 -5.79
CA ILE A 66 12.12 -1.92 -6.93
C ILE A 66 13.23 -2.30 -7.91
N ASP A 67 12.88 -2.63 -9.15
CA ASP A 67 13.82 -2.73 -10.26
C ASP A 67 14.24 -1.32 -10.69
N GLN A 68 15.51 -0.99 -10.51
CA GLN A 68 16.04 0.34 -10.81
C GLN A 68 16.21 0.59 -12.32
N TYR A 69 16.17 -0.45 -13.16
CA TYR A 69 16.26 -0.30 -14.61
C TYR A 69 14.88 0.01 -15.21
N SER A 70 13.88 -0.82 -14.89
CA SER A 70 12.51 -0.68 -15.43
C SER A 70 11.62 0.24 -14.60
N GLY A 71 12.00 0.51 -13.35
CA GLY A 71 11.15 1.20 -12.37
C GLY A 71 10.01 0.32 -11.85
N LYS A 72 9.95 -0.96 -12.24
CA LYS A 72 8.93 -1.89 -11.78
C LYS A 72 9.05 -2.12 -10.27
N VAL A 73 7.92 -2.10 -9.59
CA VAL A 73 7.82 -2.28 -8.13
C VAL A 73 6.97 -3.51 -7.83
N ASP A 74 7.46 -4.38 -6.95
CA ASP A 74 6.72 -5.52 -6.40
C ASP A 74 6.74 -5.41 -4.87
N LEU A 75 5.58 -5.22 -4.24
CA LEU A 75 5.43 -5.07 -2.79
C LEU A 75 4.52 -6.16 -2.22
N GLU A 76 5.06 -6.94 -1.29
CA GLU A 76 4.26 -7.79 -0.42
C GLU A 76 3.44 -6.90 0.53
N PHE A 77 2.12 -7.07 0.47
CA PHE A 77 1.17 -6.40 1.35
C PHE A 77 0.36 -7.44 2.12
N MET A 78 0.41 -7.34 3.44
CA MET A 78 -0.42 -8.14 4.34
C MET A 78 -1.17 -7.21 5.28
N ALA A 79 -2.49 -7.41 5.40
CA ALA A 79 -3.31 -6.57 6.26
C ALA A 79 -4.58 -7.30 6.73
N LYS A 80 -5.09 -6.87 7.88
CA LYS A 80 -6.39 -7.29 8.41
C LYS A 80 -7.47 -6.31 7.96
N PHE A 81 -8.49 -6.85 7.32
CA PHE A 81 -9.66 -6.10 6.85
C PHE A 81 -10.79 -6.33 7.85
N TRP A 82 -11.13 -5.29 8.61
CA TRP A 82 -12.18 -5.33 9.62
C TRP A 82 -13.48 -4.80 9.03
N PHE A 83 -14.46 -5.69 8.88
CA PHE A 83 -15.77 -5.33 8.36
C PHE A 83 -16.71 -4.94 9.51
N SER A 84 -17.38 -3.80 9.36
CA SER A 84 -18.38 -3.32 10.30
C SER A 84 -19.61 -2.78 9.56
N VAL A 85 -20.79 -2.98 10.13
CA VAL A 85 -22.06 -2.47 9.59
C VAL A 85 -22.73 -1.63 10.67
N GLY A 86 -22.80 -0.31 10.43
CA GLY A 86 -23.30 0.64 11.43
C GLY A 86 -22.61 0.48 12.79
N THR A 87 -23.37 0.62 13.87
CA THR A 87 -22.88 0.44 15.26
C THR A 87 -23.14 -0.96 15.83
N ILE A 88 -23.79 -1.84 15.07
CA ILE A 88 -24.47 -3.03 15.60
C ILE A 88 -23.72 -4.34 15.31
N TYR A 89 -22.85 -4.36 14.30
CA TYR A 89 -22.17 -5.59 13.89
C TYR A 89 -20.74 -5.36 13.43
N ARG A 90 -19.84 -6.23 13.89
CA ARG A 90 -18.45 -6.33 13.44
C ARG A 90 -18.10 -7.78 13.18
N ALA A 91 -17.66 -8.09 11.96
CA ALA A 91 -17.20 -9.41 11.62
C ALA A 91 -15.76 -9.63 12.11
N PRO A 92 -15.32 -10.89 12.31
CA PRO A 92 -13.91 -11.22 12.40
C PRO A 92 -13.13 -10.68 11.19
N PRO A 93 -11.84 -10.36 11.35
CA PRO A 93 -11.07 -9.75 10.29
C PRO A 93 -10.76 -10.77 9.19
N LEU A 94 -10.79 -10.32 7.94
CA LEU A 94 -10.21 -11.06 6.82
C LEU A 94 -8.72 -10.74 6.74
N LEU A 95 -7.86 -11.73 6.87
CA LEU A 95 -6.43 -11.56 6.60
C LEU A 95 -6.21 -11.63 5.08
N VAL A 96 -5.73 -10.54 4.50
CA VAL A 96 -5.38 -10.44 3.09
C VAL A 96 -3.88 -10.45 2.98
N LYS A 97 -3.36 -11.34 2.12
CA LYS A 97 -1.95 -11.37 1.71
C LYS A 97 -1.92 -11.31 0.18
N THR A 98 -1.24 -10.30 -0.36
CA THR A 98 -1.14 -10.09 -1.80
C THR A 98 0.19 -9.45 -2.18
N VAL A 99 0.52 -9.46 -3.46
CA VAL A 99 1.61 -8.68 -4.03
C VAL A 99 1.01 -7.55 -4.85
N LEU A 100 1.40 -6.32 -4.54
CA LEU A 100 1.08 -5.13 -5.32
C LEU A 100 2.21 -4.93 -6.32
N THR A 101 1.90 -5.10 -7.61
CA THR A 101 2.85 -4.96 -8.70
C THR A 101 2.52 -3.71 -9.52
N SER A 102 3.52 -2.89 -9.82
CA SER A 102 3.39 -1.81 -10.80
C SER A 102 3.72 -2.30 -12.20
N GLU A 103 3.25 -1.57 -13.20
CA GLU A 103 3.83 -1.63 -14.54
C GLU A 103 5.21 -0.95 -14.55
N GLU A 104 5.97 -1.14 -15.63
CA GLU A 104 7.24 -0.45 -15.83
C GLU A 104 7.00 1.06 -15.95
N SER A 105 7.80 1.85 -15.24
CA SER A 105 7.67 3.31 -15.23
C SER A 105 9.03 3.95 -15.12
N ILE A 106 9.50 4.54 -16.22
CA ILE A 106 10.74 5.29 -16.23
C ILE A 106 10.41 6.73 -15.79
N GLY A 107 10.71 7.03 -14.53
CA GLY A 107 10.67 8.40 -14.03
C GLY A 107 11.64 9.29 -14.81
N ASN A 108 11.16 10.40 -15.36
CA ASN A 108 12.04 11.40 -15.93
C ASN A 108 12.73 12.13 -14.77
N ASN A 109 13.97 11.73 -14.45
CA ASN A 109 14.83 12.39 -13.46
C ASN A 109 15.17 13.80 -13.94
N THR A 110 14.21 14.72 -13.89
CA THR A 110 14.50 16.15 -14.05
C THR A 110 15.32 16.56 -12.85
N LYS A 111 16.60 16.84 -13.09
CA LYS A 111 17.48 17.44 -12.08
C LYS A 111 16.82 18.72 -11.59
N TRP A 112 16.32 18.70 -10.36
CA TRP A 112 15.94 19.91 -9.66
C TRP A 112 17.20 20.73 -9.38
N SER A 113 17.44 21.76 -10.19
CA SER A 113 18.42 22.81 -9.93
C SER A 113 17.69 23.96 -9.23
N GLY A 114 17.72 23.94 -7.91
CA GLY A 114 17.37 25.06 -7.04
C GLY A 114 18.49 25.25 -6.02
#